data_AF-A0A524LXL4-F1
#
_entry.id   AF-A0A524LXL4-F1
#
_cell.length_a   1.000
_cell.length_b   1.000
_cell.length_c   1.000
_cell.angle_alpha   90.00
_cell.angle_beta   90.00
_cell.angle_gamma   90.00
#
_symmetry.space_group_name_H-M   'P 1'
#
loop_
_entity.id
_entity.type
_entity.pdbx_description
1 polymer ?
#
loop_
_entity_poly.entity_id
_entity_poly.type
_entity_poly.pdbx_seq_one_letter_code
_entity_poly.pdbx_strand_id
1 'polypeptide(L)'
;MLNQKHDFSKDMSLIRLISFKIDKKISEVKSSDDLKIDKLSLDELQDLDKIVGIADFMMCKYADKKEMRSILKHFTSIITETAESIEYLDDEVSVLILSAEDSINKVKEMHTNISEKSDFKKNYHDGPDYNEHETSSLNLTNFVTEIHTVEYQQNSREETA
;
A
#
# COMPACT_ATOMS: atom_id res chain seq x y z
N MET A 1 -43.71 -43.89 -11.25
CA MET A 1 -42.27 -43.59 -11.16
C MET A 1 -41.89 -42.83 -12.42
N LEU A 2 -41.55 -41.54 -12.32
CA LEU A 2 -40.69 -40.83 -13.29
C LEU A 2 -40.47 -39.37 -12.84
N ASN A 3 -39.19 -39.04 -12.73
CA ASN A 3 -38.55 -37.77 -13.06
C ASN A 3 -38.88 -36.51 -12.24
N GLN A 4 -38.24 -36.39 -11.08
CA GLN A 4 -37.73 -35.09 -10.68
C GLN A 4 -36.34 -34.96 -11.32
N LYS A 5 -36.25 -34.27 -12.47
CA LYS A 5 -34.98 -33.84 -13.06
C LYS A 5 -34.32 -32.94 -12.00
N HIS A 6 -33.40 -33.52 -11.23
CA HIS A 6 -32.54 -32.75 -10.37
C HIS A 6 -31.81 -31.77 -11.29
N ASP A 7 -32.04 -30.47 -11.06
CA ASP A 7 -31.48 -29.43 -11.89
C ASP A 7 -30.00 -29.30 -11.52
N PHE A 8 -29.17 -30.20 -12.07
CA PHE A 8 -27.75 -30.33 -11.77
C PHE A 8 -27.01 -28.98 -11.84
N SER A 9 -27.50 -28.04 -12.64
CA SER A 9 -27.00 -26.67 -12.72
C SER A 9 -27.19 -25.89 -11.41
N LYS A 10 -28.35 -26.03 -10.76
CA LYS A 10 -28.66 -25.44 -9.44
C LYS A 10 -27.87 -26.11 -8.32
N ASP A 11 -27.68 -27.42 -8.39
CA ASP A 11 -26.86 -28.11 -7.38
C ASP A 11 -25.39 -27.71 -7.50
N MET A 12 -24.89 -27.59 -8.73
CA MET A 12 -23.52 -27.13 -8.99
C MET A 12 -23.28 -25.71 -8.48
N SER A 13 -24.26 -24.80 -8.64
CA SER A 13 -24.15 -23.43 -8.13
C SER A 13 -24.23 -23.38 -6.60
N LEU A 14 -25.06 -24.22 -5.97
CA LEU A 14 -25.09 -24.39 -4.52
C LEU A 14 -23.76 -24.95 -3.98
N ILE A 15 -23.18 -25.96 -4.63
CA ILE A 15 -21.87 -26.53 -4.25
C ILE A 15 -20.79 -25.44 -4.35
N ARG A 16 -20.75 -24.65 -5.43
CA ARG A 16 -19.81 -23.53 -5.56
C ARG A 16 -20.02 -22.47 -4.48
N LEU A 17 -21.27 -22.12 -4.17
CA LEU A 17 -21.59 -21.14 -3.14
C LEU A 17 -21.14 -21.63 -1.75
N ILE A 18 -21.36 -22.92 -1.45
CA ILE A 18 -20.92 -23.54 -0.20
C ILE A 18 -19.39 -23.58 -0.15
N SER A 19 -18.72 -24.00 -1.23
CA SER A 19 -17.25 -23.99 -1.32
C SER A 19 -16.69 -22.58 -1.07
N PHE A 20 -17.24 -21.57 -1.75
CA PHE A 20 -16.82 -20.18 -1.56
C PHE A 20 -17.01 -19.69 -0.12
N LYS A 21 -18.12 -20.07 0.53
CA LYS A 21 -18.36 -19.75 1.95
C LYS A 21 -17.37 -20.46 2.88
N ILE A 22 -17.00 -21.69 2.58
CA ILE A 22 -15.98 -22.45 3.33
C ILE A 22 -14.62 -21.79 3.15
N ASP A 23 -14.21 -21.51 1.92
CA ASP A 23 -12.92 -20.87 1.60
C ASP A 23 -12.82 -19.49 2.27
N LYS A 24 -13.88 -18.67 2.18
CA LYS A 24 -13.96 -17.37 2.87
C LYS A 24 -13.80 -17.53 4.38
N LYS A 25 -14.49 -18.50 5.00
CA LYS A 25 -14.42 -18.72 6.44
C LYS A 25 -13.08 -19.30 6.90
N ILE A 26 -12.40 -20.09 6.07
CA ILE A 26 -11.04 -20.56 6.32
C ILE A 26 -10.05 -19.39 6.29
N SER A 27 -10.19 -18.47 5.33
CA SER A 27 -9.37 -17.25 5.26
C SER A 27 -9.64 -16.26 6.39
N GLU A 28 -10.87 -16.20 6.92
CA GLU A 28 -11.20 -15.41 8.11
C GLU A 28 -10.71 -16.08 9.42
N VAL A 29 -10.55 -17.41 9.43
CA VAL A 29 -10.06 -18.20 10.59
C VAL A 29 -8.54 -18.19 10.67
N LYS A 30 -7.82 -18.11 9.54
CA LYS A 30 -6.43 -17.65 9.56
C LYS A 30 -6.48 -16.21 10.03
N SER A 31 -6.10 -15.99 11.29
CA SER A 31 -6.19 -14.66 11.88
C SER A 31 -5.34 -13.70 11.03
N SER A 32 -5.74 -12.43 10.94
CA SER A 32 -4.89 -11.38 10.34
C SER A 32 -3.47 -11.42 10.92
N ASP A 33 -3.34 -11.84 12.18
CA ASP A 33 -2.08 -12.02 12.89
C ASP A 33 -1.23 -13.18 12.35
N ASP A 34 -1.82 -14.30 11.92
CA ASP A 34 -1.09 -15.40 11.28
C ASP A 34 -0.48 -14.95 9.95
N LEU A 35 -1.21 -14.15 9.17
CA LEU A 35 -0.71 -13.57 7.91
C LEU A 35 0.38 -12.51 8.15
N LYS A 36 0.31 -11.79 9.28
CA LYS A 36 1.34 -10.81 9.69
C LYS A 36 2.61 -11.50 10.17
N ILE A 37 2.50 -12.61 10.90
CA ILE A 37 3.65 -13.44 11.33
C ILE A 37 4.35 -14.08 10.14
N ASP A 38 3.60 -14.63 9.18
CA ASP A 38 4.15 -15.26 7.98
C ASP A 38 4.94 -14.28 7.07
N LYS A 39 4.73 -12.97 7.26
CA LYS A 39 5.43 -11.91 6.52
C LYS A 39 6.77 -11.51 7.16
N LEU A 40 7.01 -11.89 8.42
CA LEU A 40 8.24 -11.57 9.15
C LEU A 40 9.38 -12.49 8.72
N SER A 41 10.57 -11.93 8.54
CA SER A 41 11.80 -12.68 8.34
C SER A 41 12.17 -13.49 9.59
N LEU A 42 13.07 -14.47 9.44
CA LEU A 42 13.54 -15.29 10.55
C LEU A 42 14.15 -14.45 11.68
N ASP A 43 14.91 -13.42 11.34
CA ASP A 43 15.57 -12.54 12.32
C ASP A 43 14.54 -11.70 13.08
N GLU A 44 13.55 -11.14 12.39
CA GLU A 44 12.44 -10.39 13.00
C GLU A 44 11.60 -11.29 13.91
N LEU A 45 11.39 -12.55 13.52
CA LEU A 45 10.66 -13.52 14.32
C LEU A 45 11.43 -13.94 15.58
N GLN A 46 12.75 -14.08 15.50
CA GLN A 46 13.62 -14.34 16.65
C GLN A 46 13.67 -13.16 17.61
N ASP A 47 13.70 -11.94 17.10
CA ASP A 47 13.65 -10.74 17.93
C ASP A 47 12.29 -10.57 18.61
N LEU A 48 11.20 -10.89 17.90
CA LEU A 48 9.87 -10.94 18.48
C LEU A 48 9.76 -12.01 19.59
N ASP A 49 10.30 -13.21 19.39
CA ASP A 49 10.36 -14.26 20.41
C ASP A 49 11.10 -13.80 21.68
N LYS A 50 12.24 -13.11 21.53
CA LYS A 50 12.96 -12.51 22.67
C LYS A 50 12.12 -11.47 23.40
N ILE A 51 11.44 -10.58 22.66
CA ILE A 51 10.58 -9.53 23.25
C ILE A 51 9.42 -10.16 24.02
N VAL A 52 8.76 -11.16 23.42
CA VAL A 52 7.67 -11.91 24.07
C VAL A 52 8.17 -12.61 25.33
N GLY A 53 9.34 -13.25 25.28
CA GLY A 53 9.95 -13.89 26.45
C GLY A 53 10.28 -12.91 27.58
N ILE A 54 10.76 -11.70 27.25
CA ILE A 54 11.00 -10.64 28.25
C ILE A 54 9.67 -10.14 28.85
N ALA A 55 8.65 -9.95 28.01
CA ALA A 55 7.33 -9.51 28.45
C ALA A 55 6.68 -10.54 29.39
N ASP A 56 6.72 -11.82 29.02
CA ASP A 56 6.21 -12.93 29.84
C ASP A 56 6.96 -13.03 31.18
N PHE A 57 8.29 -12.94 31.15
CA PHE A 57 9.10 -12.87 32.36
C PHE A 57 8.74 -11.69 33.26
N MET A 58 8.54 -10.50 32.70
CA MET A 58 8.12 -9.31 33.46
C MET A 58 6.70 -9.48 34.03
N MET A 59 5.78 -10.07 33.28
CA MET A 59 4.43 -10.38 33.74
C MET A 59 4.43 -11.36 34.91
N CYS A 60 5.16 -12.47 34.79
CA CYS A 60 5.25 -13.49 35.85
C CYS A 60 5.98 -12.96 37.08
N LYS A 61 7.13 -12.30 36.92
CA LYS A 61 7.94 -11.77 38.02
C LYS A 61 7.20 -10.72 38.86
N TYR A 62 6.26 -10.01 38.26
CA TYR A 62 5.53 -8.92 38.90
C TYR A 62 4.01 -9.12 38.91
N ALA A 63 3.54 -10.36 38.73
CA ALA A 63 2.11 -10.69 38.72
C ALA A 63 1.39 -10.19 39.98
N ASP A 64 2.08 -10.23 41.12
CA ASP A 64 1.54 -9.83 42.43
C ASP A 64 1.79 -8.35 42.75
N LYS A 65 2.57 -7.64 41.92
CA LYS A 65 2.86 -6.21 42.08
C LYS A 65 1.94 -5.37 41.22
N LYS A 66 0.80 -4.99 41.82
CA LYS A 66 -0.29 -4.21 41.21
C LYS A 66 0.17 -3.00 40.38
N GLU A 67 1.21 -2.30 40.82
CA GLU A 67 1.75 -1.13 40.11
C GLU A 67 2.46 -1.51 38.79
N MET A 68 3.30 -2.54 38.79
CA MET A 68 3.99 -2.99 37.58
C MET A 68 3.00 -3.53 36.55
N ARG A 69 1.97 -4.28 36.99
CA ARG A 69 0.88 -4.72 36.10
C ARG A 69 0.16 -3.52 35.46
N SER A 70 -0.02 -2.43 36.21
CA SER A 70 -0.64 -1.20 35.68
C SER A 70 0.26 -0.50 34.66
N ILE A 71 1.57 -0.43 34.93
CA ILE A 71 2.56 0.14 34.00
C ILE A 71 2.62 -0.68 32.71
N LEU A 72 2.69 -2.01 32.82
CA LEU A 72 2.77 -2.87 31.66
C LEU A 72 1.47 -2.82 30.83
N LYS A 73 0.30 -2.81 31.49
CA LYS A 73 -0.98 -2.63 30.80
C LYS A 73 -1.04 -1.29 30.05
N HIS A 74 -0.52 -0.23 30.64
CA HIS A 74 -0.45 1.07 29.99
C HIS A 74 0.51 1.06 28.79
N PHE A 75 1.67 0.43 28.94
CA PHE A 75 2.61 0.22 27.85
C PHE A 75 1.98 -0.54 26.68
N THR A 76 1.29 -1.65 26.95
CA THR A 76 0.56 -2.40 25.92
C THR A 76 -0.50 -1.53 25.24
N SER A 77 -1.24 -0.71 25.99
CA SER A 77 -2.22 0.24 25.41
C SER A 77 -1.57 1.18 24.40
N ILE A 78 -0.44 1.79 24.77
CA ILE A 78 0.29 2.72 23.89
C ILE A 78 0.73 2.01 22.60
N ILE A 79 1.25 0.78 22.71
CA ILE A 79 1.67 0.00 21.54
C ILE A 79 0.48 -0.34 20.64
N THR A 80 -0.65 -0.76 21.20
CA THR A 80 -1.87 -1.05 20.44
C THR A 80 -2.42 0.20 19.74
N GLU A 81 -2.56 1.32 20.46
CA GLU A 81 -3.00 2.60 19.89
C GLU A 81 -2.07 3.09 18.77
N THR A 82 -0.76 2.90 18.94
CA THR A 82 0.23 3.25 17.92
C THR A 82 0.11 2.35 16.69
N ALA A 83 -0.10 1.06 16.87
CA ALA A 83 -0.29 0.12 15.76
C ALA A 83 -1.56 0.44 14.96
N GLU A 84 -2.67 0.74 15.64
CA GLU A 84 -3.93 1.17 15.00
C GLU A 84 -3.76 2.50 14.25
N SER A 85 -2.99 3.45 14.81
CA SER A 85 -2.69 4.72 14.13
C SER A 85 -1.84 4.55 12.87
N ILE A 86 -0.92 3.59 12.85
CA ILE A 86 -0.10 3.29 11.67
C ILE A 86 -0.95 2.66 10.57
N GLU A 87 -1.90 1.78 10.93
CA GLU A 87 -2.84 1.19 9.98
C GLU A 87 -3.71 2.27 9.29
N TYR A 88 -4.23 3.23 10.07
CA TYR A 88 -4.97 4.37 9.50
C TYR A 88 -4.10 5.25 8.59
N LEU A 89 -2.84 5.48 8.95
CA LEU A 89 -1.91 6.29 8.14
C LEU A 89 -1.61 5.62 6.79
N ASP A 90 -1.47 4.30 6.75
CA ASP A 90 -1.24 3.53 5.51
C ASP A 90 -2.42 3.66 4.53
N ASP A 91 -3.65 3.58 5.05
CA ASP A 91 -4.87 3.82 4.28
C ASP A 91 -4.93 5.26 3.73
N GLU A 92 -4.61 6.27 4.55
CA GLU A 92 -4.62 7.67 4.14
C GLU A 92 -3.56 7.98 3.07
N VAL A 93 -2.35 7.42 3.21
CA VAL A 93 -1.29 7.53 2.20
C VAL A 93 -1.72 6.86 0.89
N SER A 94 -2.35 5.69 0.95
CA SER A 94 -2.87 5.00 -0.22
C SER A 94 -3.93 5.82 -0.97
N VAL A 95 -4.86 6.45 -0.23
CA VAL A 95 -5.86 7.36 -0.82
C VAL A 95 -5.19 8.58 -1.47
N LEU A 96 -4.16 9.15 -0.83
CA LEU A 96 -3.42 10.29 -1.39
C LEU A 96 -2.72 9.93 -2.70
N ILE A 97 -2.09 8.75 -2.76
CA ILE A 97 -1.43 8.24 -3.97
C ILE A 97 -2.44 8.11 -5.12
N LEU A 98 -3.60 7.49 -4.86
CA LEU A 98 -4.66 7.33 -5.86
C LEU A 98 -5.18 8.69 -6.38
N SER A 99 -5.32 9.68 -5.49
CA SER A 99 -5.74 11.05 -5.85
C SER A 99 -4.70 11.78 -6.70
N ALA A 100 -3.42 11.62 -6.36
CA ALA A 100 -2.32 12.17 -7.15
C ALA A 100 -2.24 11.51 -8.53
N GLU A 101 -2.44 10.19 -8.62
CA GLU A 101 -2.42 9.44 -9.87
C GLU A 101 -3.57 9.87 -10.80
N ASP A 102 -4.80 10.03 -10.29
CA ASP A 102 -5.94 10.57 -11.05
C ASP A 102 -5.63 11.99 -11.59
N SER A 103 -5.05 12.84 -10.74
CA SER A 103 -4.66 14.20 -11.14
C SER A 103 -3.60 14.22 -12.23
N ILE A 104 -2.56 13.39 -12.13
CA ILE A 104 -1.51 13.25 -13.16
C ILE A 104 -2.11 12.72 -14.47
N ASN A 105 -3.00 11.73 -14.38
CA ASN A 105 -3.68 11.17 -15.55
C ASN A 105 -4.51 12.24 -16.28
N LYS A 106 -5.24 13.09 -15.55
CA LYS A 106 -5.96 14.24 -16.12
C LYS A 106 -5.02 15.22 -16.82
N VAL A 107 -3.89 15.57 -16.20
CA VAL A 107 -2.89 16.47 -16.82
C VAL A 107 -2.33 15.87 -18.11
N LYS A 108 -2.06 14.57 -18.11
CA LYS A 108 -1.56 13.84 -19.29
C LYS A 108 -2.60 13.77 -20.41
N GLU A 109 -3.87 13.55 -20.07
CA GLU A 109 -4.98 13.58 -21.02
C GLU A 109 -5.14 14.99 -21.63
N MET A 110 -5.09 16.03 -20.80
CA MET A 110 -5.11 17.43 -21.27
C MET A 110 -3.95 17.72 -22.22
N HIS A 111 -2.73 17.31 -21.88
CA HIS A 111 -1.56 17.47 -22.74
C HIS A 111 -1.73 16.77 -24.09
N THR A 112 -2.24 15.54 -24.08
CA THR A 112 -2.52 14.77 -25.31
C THR A 112 -3.58 15.46 -26.16
N ASN A 113 -4.69 15.86 -25.55
CA ASN A 113 -5.78 16.58 -26.21
C ASN A 113 -5.32 17.91 -26.81
N ILE A 114 -4.48 18.69 -26.10
CA ILE A 114 -3.91 19.94 -26.63
C ILE A 114 -2.97 19.65 -27.78
N SER A 115 -2.07 18.67 -27.65
CA SER A 115 -1.15 18.27 -28.73
C SER A 115 -1.91 17.86 -29.99
N GLU A 116 -2.97 17.05 -29.86
CA GLU A 116 -3.78 16.57 -30.97
C GLU A 116 -4.69 17.63 -31.60
N LYS A 117 -5.31 18.51 -30.79
CA LYS A 117 -6.19 19.59 -31.26
C LYS A 117 -5.47 20.88 -31.61
N SER A 118 -4.18 20.99 -31.28
CA SER A 118 -3.39 22.14 -31.71
C SER A 118 -3.16 22.04 -33.22
N ASP A 119 -3.90 22.85 -33.96
CA ASP A 119 -3.76 23.05 -35.40
C ASP A 119 -2.39 23.63 -35.82
N PHE A 120 -1.46 23.76 -34.87
CA PHE A 120 -0.10 24.22 -35.05
C PHE A 120 0.72 23.34 -36.02
N LYS A 121 0.37 22.06 -36.15
CA LYS A 121 1.13 21.11 -36.99
C LYS A 121 0.71 21.08 -38.47
N LYS A 122 -0.44 21.68 -38.84
CA LYS A 122 -1.00 21.54 -40.21
C LYS A 122 -1.21 22.84 -40.99
N ASN A 123 -1.04 24.02 -40.37
CA ASN A 123 -1.39 25.29 -41.03
C ASN A 123 -0.22 26.25 -41.31
N TYR A 124 1.04 25.81 -41.23
CA TYR A 124 2.18 26.57 -41.77
C TYR A 124 2.61 26.01 -43.11
N HIS A 125 1.82 26.26 -44.16
CA HIS A 125 2.25 26.06 -45.55
C HIS A 125 2.48 27.38 -46.31
N ASP A 126 2.25 28.53 -45.70
CA ASP A 126 2.44 29.87 -46.31
C ASP A 126 3.37 30.80 -45.48
N GLY A 127 4.29 30.24 -44.69
CA GLY A 127 5.35 30.99 -44.01
C GLY A 127 6.69 30.85 -44.74
N PRO A 128 7.60 31.85 -44.71
CA PRO A 128 8.91 31.73 -45.35
C PRO A 128 9.66 30.53 -44.77
N ASP A 129 10.50 29.91 -45.60
CA ASP A 129 11.23 28.68 -45.32
C ASP A 129 12.12 28.86 -44.08
N TYR A 130 11.65 28.46 -42.90
CA TYR A 130 12.40 28.55 -41.66
C TYR A 130 13.12 27.23 -41.41
N ASN A 131 14.39 27.35 -41.02
CA ASN A 131 15.26 26.24 -40.70
C ASN A 131 14.69 25.44 -39.51
N GLU A 132 14.46 24.13 -39.68
CA GLU A 132 13.90 23.22 -38.66
C GLU A 132 14.70 23.24 -37.33
N HIS A 133 15.96 23.67 -37.38
CA HIS A 133 16.82 23.82 -36.22
C HIS A 133 16.55 25.09 -35.38
N GLU A 134 15.89 26.12 -35.93
CA GLU A 134 15.55 27.36 -35.21
C GLU A 134 14.15 27.36 -34.60
N THR A 135 13.24 26.54 -35.13
CA THR A 135 11.83 26.46 -34.66
C THR A 135 11.53 25.18 -33.89
N SER A 136 12.56 24.48 -33.41
CA SER A 136 12.42 23.32 -32.52
C SER A 136 11.71 23.73 -31.23
N SER A 137 10.39 23.54 -31.23
CA SER A 137 9.46 23.40 -30.11
C SER A 137 10.00 23.88 -28.76
N LEU A 138 9.57 25.09 -28.37
CA LEU A 138 9.45 25.57 -26.99
C LEU A 138 9.90 24.53 -25.94
N ASN A 139 11.19 24.57 -25.59
CA ASN A 139 11.81 23.75 -24.54
C ASN A 139 11.40 24.26 -23.14
N LEU A 140 10.12 24.50 -22.91
CA LEU A 140 9.58 24.97 -21.62
C LEU A 140 9.11 23.81 -20.72
N THR A 141 9.15 22.57 -21.21
CA THR A 141 8.69 21.36 -20.51
C THR A 141 9.75 20.27 -20.46
N ASN A 142 11.04 20.62 -20.58
CA ASN A 142 12.08 19.70 -20.14
C ASN A 142 12.11 19.72 -18.60
N PHE A 143 11.15 19.04 -17.98
CA PHE A 143 11.21 18.74 -16.54
C PHE A 143 12.35 17.75 -16.31
N VAL A 144 13.59 18.27 -16.29
CA VAL A 144 14.72 17.59 -15.65
C VAL A 144 14.62 17.87 -14.16
N THR A 145 13.56 17.37 -13.54
CA THR A 145 13.64 17.09 -12.11
C THR A 145 14.03 15.64 -12.02
N GLU A 146 15.33 15.36 -11.92
CA GLU A 146 15.78 14.05 -11.47
C GLU A 146 15.07 13.78 -10.13
N ILE A 147 14.22 12.76 -10.11
CA ILE A 147 13.66 12.25 -8.87
C ILE A 147 14.85 11.61 -8.16
N HIS A 148 15.57 12.37 -7.35
CA HIS A 148 16.59 11.83 -6.45
C HIS A 148 15.87 10.99 -5.39
N THR A 149 15.56 9.74 -5.72
CA THR A 149 15.06 8.75 -4.77
C THR A 149 16.15 8.27 -3.81
N VAL A 150 17.40 8.71 -3.98
CA VAL A 150 18.56 8.13 -3.29
C VAL A 150 19.04 8.97 -2.08
N GLU A 151 18.82 10.29 -2.04
CA GLU A 151 19.36 11.12 -0.94
C GLU A 151 18.49 11.17 0.33
N TYR A 152 17.21 10.81 0.25
CA TYR A 152 16.36 10.75 1.45
C TYR A 152 16.58 9.49 2.32
N GLN A 153 17.36 8.51 1.86
CA GLN A 153 17.64 7.29 2.64
C GLN A 153 19.01 7.24 3.31
N GLN A 154 19.84 8.29 3.22
CA GLN A 154 21.24 8.21 3.63
C GLN A 154 21.64 9.17 4.75
N ASN A 155 20.77 9.35 5.75
CA ASN A 155 21.16 9.95 7.03
C ASN A 155 20.68 9.11 8.22
N SER A 156 21.31 7.95 8.40
CA SER A 156 21.48 7.33 9.72
C SER A 156 22.89 6.76 9.82
N ARG A 157 23.90 7.64 9.82
CA ARG A 157 25.21 7.29 10.36
C ARG A 157 25.40 8.04 11.67
N GLU A 158 25.42 7.25 12.73
CA GLU A 158 25.78 7.59 14.09
C GLU A 158 27.09 8.39 14.13
N GLU A 159 27.06 9.58 14.74
CA GLU A 159 28.26 10.18 15.31
C GLU A 159 28.55 9.47 16.64
N THR A 160 29.50 8.54 16.61
CA THR A 160 30.25 8.14 17.80
C THR A 160 31.56 8.92 17.82
N ALA A 161 31.73 9.76 18.84
CA ALA A 161 33.01 10.24 19.34
C ALA A 161 32.91 10.44 20.86
#